data_AF-A0A925YAB2-F1
#
_entry.id   AF-A0A925YAB2-F1
#
_cell.length_a   1.000
_cell.length_b   1.000
_cell.length_c   1.000
_cell.angle_alpha   90.00
_cell.angle_beta   90.00
_cell.angle_gamma   90.00
#
_symmetry.space_group_name_H-M   'P 1'
#
loop_
_entity.id
_entity.type
_entity.pdbx_description
1 polymer ?
#
loop_
_entity_poly.entity_id
_entity_poly.type
_entity_poly.pdbx_seq_one_letter_code
_entity_poly.pdbx_strand_id
1 'polypeptide(L)'
;AEVVLVQARNGRIELKQLLALLAGREVQSLLVEGGAAIHGAFIAAGLVDRVAFFFAPMLLGGGLAIAAATPIAGTGRAVANALALGPLDIRRLGDDLLVQADVRRKVQATRGSSRPKRRAA
;
A
#
# COMPACT_ATOMS: atom_id res chain seq x y z
N ALA A 1 -6.47 20.97 -12.55
CA ALA A 1 -5.55 19.96 -11.97
C ALA A 1 -4.22 20.64 -11.71
N GLU A 2 -3.58 20.35 -10.58
CA GLU A 2 -2.22 20.82 -10.28
C GLU A 2 -1.21 19.72 -10.62
N VAL A 3 -0.04 20.12 -11.13
CA VAL A 3 1.08 19.20 -11.42
C VAL A 3 2.26 19.58 -10.55
N VAL A 4 2.86 18.59 -9.88
CA VAL A 4 4.06 18.77 -9.07
C VAL A 4 5.24 18.04 -9.69
N LEU A 5 6.42 18.64 -9.60
CA LEU A 5 7.67 18.04 -10.06
C LEU A 5 8.31 17.28 -8.90
N VAL A 6 8.60 16.01 -9.12
CA VAL A 6 9.25 15.12 -8.16
C VAL A 6 10.44 14.47 -8.85
N GLN A 7 11.49 14.17 -8.10
CA GLN A 7 12.64 13.46 -8.66
C GLN A 7 12.23 12.09 -9.19
N ALA A 8 12.86 11.71 -10.28
CA ALA A 8 12.75 10.38 -10.84
C ALA A 8 14.03 9.59 -10.53
N ARG A 9 13.87 8.32 -10.16
CA ARG A 9 14.96 7.35 -10.03
C ARG A 9 14.62 6.14 -10.89
N ASN A 10 15.55 5.74 -11.77
CA ASN A 10 15.35 4.64 -12.71
C ASN A 10 14.08 4.79 -13.57
N GLY A 11 13.79 6.01 -14.03
CA GLY A 11 12.60 6.31 -14.85
C GLY A 11 11.26 6.24 -14.10
N ARG A 12 11.28 6.17 -12.76
CA ARG A 12 10.07 6.16 -11.92
C ARG A 12 10.13 7.25 -10.86
N ILE A 13 8.97 7.75 -10.45
CA ILE A 13 8.85 8.76 -9.39
C ILE A 13 9.39 8.20 -8.06
N GLU A 14 10.16 9.02 -7.34
CA GLU A 14 10.55 8.72 -5.97
C GLU A 14 9.35 8.98 -5.02
N LEU A 15 8.66 7.90 -4.62
CA LEU A 15 7.41 7.99 -3.88
C LEU A 15 7.56 8.61 -2.49
N LYS A 16 8.68 8.40 -1.79
CA LYS A 16 8.88 8.96 -0.44
C LYS A 16 9.06 10.47 -0.52
N GLN A 17 9.75 10.96 -1.54
CA GLN A 17 9.89 12.39 -1.79
C GLN A 17 8.55 13.02 -2.19
N LEU A 18 7.76 12.34 -3.05
CA LEU A 18 6.40 12.79 -3.37
C LEU A 18 5.58 12.96 -2.08
N LEU A 19 5.57 11.95 -1.20
CA LEU A 19 4.82 12.01 0.05
C LEU A 19 5.35 13.10 1.00
N ALA A 20 6.67 13.31 1.07
CA ALA A 20 7.25 14.39 1.87
C ALA A 20 6.85 15.79 1.34
N LEU A 21 6.80 15.96 0.01
CA LEU A 21 6.32 17.18 -0.64
C LEU A 21 4.85 17.43 -0.32
N LEU A 22 4.00 16.39 -0.42
CA LEU A 22 2.58 16.49 -0.08
C LEU A 22 2.37 16.80 1.40
N ALA A 23 3.13 16.18 2.29
CA ALA A 23 3.09 16.46 3.73
C ALA A 23 3.48 17.92 4.03
N GLY A 24 4.48 18.48 3.35
CA GLY A 24 4.85 19.89 3.45
C GLY A 24 3.78 20.87 2.94
N ARG A 25 2.78 20.36 2.21
CA ARG A 25 1.58 21.07 1.76
C ARG A 25 0.35 20.75 2.60
N GLU A 26 0.56 20.18 3.79
CA GLU A 26 -0.48 19.82 4.75
C GLU A 26 -1.48 18.76 4.24
N VAL A 27 -1.10 18.00 3.20
CA VAL A 27 -1.89 16.86 2.73
C VAL A 27 -1.70 15.70 3.71
N GLN A 28 -2.74 15.39 4.47
CA GLN A 28 -2.71 14.36 5.52
C GLN A 28 -3.11 12.97 5.03
N SER A 29 -3.88 12.89 3.94
CA SER A 29 -4.34 11.64 3.35
C SER A 29 -4.25 11.70 1.83
N LEU A 30 -3.89 10.57 1.22
CA LEU A 30 -3.77 10.42 -0.22
C LEU A 30 -4.58 9.22 -0.68
N LEU A 31 -5.56 9.46 -1.55
CA LEU A 31 -6.21 8.39 -2.30
C LEU A 31 -5.34 8.10 -3.54
N VAL A 32 -4.80 6.88 -3.60
CA VAL A 32 -3.96 6.44 -4.72
C VAL A 32 -4.82 5.62 -5.67
N GLU A 33 -5.15 6.21 -6.82
CA GLU A 33 -5.85 5.56 -7.91
C GLU A 33 -4.91 5.24 -9.08
N GLY A 34 -5.40 4.47 -10.04
CA GLY A 34 -4.71 4.17 -11.29
C GLY A 34 -4.59 2.67 -11.55
N GLY A 35 -3.54 2.29 -12.29
CA GLY A 35 -3.34 0.91 -12.71
C GLY A 35 -2.48 0.09 -11.73
N ALA A 36 -2.39 -1.21 -12.03
CA ALA A 36 -1.63 -2.18 -11.25
C ALA A 36 -0.17 -1.78 -10.95
N ALA A 37 0.49 -1.06 -11.86
CA ALA A 37 1.85 -0.57 -11.68
C ALA A 37 1.97 0.47 -10.55
N ILE A 38 1.00 1.39 -10.44
CA ILE A 38 0.99 2.43 -9.41
C ILE A 38 0.76 1.78 -8.05
N HIS A 39 -0.28 0.95 -7.93
CA HIS A 39 -0.57 0.22 -6.69
C HIS A 39 0.60 -0.67 -6.27
N GLY A 40 1.20 -1.39 -7.22
CA GLY A 40 2.39 -2.21 -7.00
C GLY A 40 3.57 -1.42 -6.43
N ALA A 41 3.82 -0.21 -6.94
CA ALA A 41 4.92 0.62 -6.46
C ALA A 41 4.74 1.08 -5.00
N PHE A 42 3.54 1.53 -4.62
CA PHE A 42 3.22 1.91 -3.24
C PHE A 42 3.31 0.71 -2.27
N ILE A 43 2.76 -0.44 -2.69
CA ILE A 43 2.81 -1.68 -1.91
C ILE A 43 4.26 -2.17 -1.74
N ALA A 44 5.07 -2.13 -2.80
CA ALA A 44 6.48 -2.51 -2.74
C ALA A 44 7.28 -1.60 -1.80
N ALA A 45 6.99 -0.29 -1.82
CA ALA A 45 7.62 0.70 -0.97
C ALA A 45 7.18 0.66 0.51
N GLY A 46 6.13 -0.09 0.84
CA GLY A 46 5.58 -0.16 2.19
C GLY A 46 4.88 1.14 2.62
N LEU A 47 4.31 1.87 1.65
CA LEU A 47 3.70 3.19 1.84
C LEU A 47 2.16 3.13 1.80
N VAL A 48 1.58 1.96 2.12
CA VAL A 48 0.13 1.74 2.10
C VAL A 48 -0.34 1.47 3.52
N ASP A 49 -1.31 2.27 3.96
CA ASP A 49 -1.93 2.13 5.27
C ASP A 49 -3.27 1.40 5.20
N ARG A 50 -4.02 1.58 4.11
CA ARG A 50 -5.34 1.00 3.88
C ARG A 50 -5.48 0.61 2.42
N VAL A 51 -6.18 -0.50 2.17
CA VAL A 51 -6.59 -0.92 0.84
C VAL A 51 -8.10 -0.84 0.70
N ALA A 52 -8.57 -0.56 -0.52
CA ALA A 52 -9.97 -0.55 -0.88
C ALA A 52 -10.14 -1.26 -2.23
N PHE A 53 -10.93 -2.32 -2.25
CA PHE A 53 -11.28 -3.08 -3.44
C PHE A 53 -12.74 -2.86 -3.76
N PHE A 54 -13.04 -2.55 -5.02
CA PHE A 54 -14.39 -2.40 -5.53
C PHE A 54 -14.70 -3.61 -6.41
N PHE A 55 -15.81 -4.29 -6.12
CA PHE A 55 -16.26 -5.46 -6.87
C PHE A 55 -17.64 -5.17 -7.46
N ALA A 56 -17.71 -5.14 -8.78
CA ALA A 56 -18.96 -5.06 -9.52
C ALA A 56 -19.46 -6.47 -9.87
N PRO A 57 -20.79 -6.73 -9.90
CA PRO A 57 -21.37 -8.03 -10.26
C PRO A 57 -21.36 -8.25 -11.78
N MET A 58 -20.17 -8.17 -12.40
CA MET A 58 -19.98 -8.25 -13.84
C MET A 58 -19.01 -9.37 -14.21
N LEU A 59 -19.35 -10.15 -15.24
CA LEU A 59 -18.48 -11.17 -15.83
C LEU A 59 -17.93 -10.64 -17.16
N LEU A 60 -16.64 -10.35 -17.20
CA LEU A 60 -16.00 -9.75 -18.39
C LEU A 60 -15.37 -10.78 -19.34
N GLY A 61 -15.25 -12.04 -18.93
CA GLY A 61 -14.47 -13.05 -19.67
C GLY A 61 -12.96 -12.77 -19.67
N GLY A 62 -12.21 -13.52 -20.48
CA GLY A 62 -10.77 -13.33 -20.68
C GLY A 62 -10.44 -12.42 -21.87
N GLY A 63 -9.16 -12.09 -22.06
CA GLY A 63 -8.66 -11.38 -23.25
C GLY A 63 -8.63 -9.86 -23.15
N LEU A 64 -9.28 -9.26 -22.15
CA LEU A 64 -9.06 -7.86 -21.81
C LEU A 64 -7.71 -7.71 -21.10
N ALA A 65 -6.91 -6.72 -21.50
CA ALA A 65 -5.62 -6.43 -20.85
C ALA A 65 -5.77 -6.16 -19.34
N ILE A 66 -6.89 -5.56 -18.92
CA ILE A 66 -7.24 -5.34 -17.50
C ILE A 66 -7.57 -6.66 -16.79
N ALA A 67 -8.18 -7.63 -17.47
CA ALA A 67 -8.49 -8.95 -16.90
C ALA A 67 -7.28 -9.90 -16.89
N ALA A 68 -6.32 -9.69 -17.79
CA ALA A 68 -5.08 -10.46 -17.87
C ALA A 68 -3.99 -9.98 -16.89
N ALA A 69 -4.11 -8.75 -16.38
CA ALA A 69 -3.19 -8.19 -15.38
C ALA A 69 -3.74 -8.40 -13.97
N THR A 70 -2.86 -8.75 -13.03
CA THR A 70 -3.22 -8.72 -11.61
C THR A 70 -3.53 -7.27 -11.18
N PRO A 71 -4.47 -7.02 -10.26
CA PRO A 71 -4.78 -5.67 -9.77
C PRO A 71 -3.58 -4.92 -9.16
N ILE A 72 -2.54 -5.68 -8.79
CA ILE A 72 -1.29 -5.19 -8.24
C ILE A 72 -0.17 -5.80 -9.07
N ALA A 73 0.66 -4.96 -9.70
CA ALA A 73 1.82 -5.41 -10.47
C ALA A 73 3.06 -5.56 -9.57
N GLY A 74 4.04 -6.31 -10.04
CA GLY A 74 5.32 -6.52 -9.37
C GLY A 74 5.77 -7.97 -9.40
N THR A 75 6.84 -8.29 -8.66
CA THR A 75 7.42 -9.64 -8.60
C THR A 75 6.69 -10.58 -7.64
N GLY A 76 5.62 -10.11 -6.98
CA GLY A 76 4.95 -10.84 -5.91
C GLY A 76 5.75 -10.86 -4.61
N ARG A 77 5.14 -11.44 -3.58
CA ARG A 77 5.73 -11.65 -2.25
C ARG A 77 5.50 -13.10 -1.85
N ALA A 78 6.50 -13.73 -1.23
CA ALA A 78 6.27 -15.00 -0.54
C ALA A 78 5.22 -14.81 0.56
N VAL A 79 4.39 -15.83 0.82
CA VAL A 79 3.31 -15.75 1.83
C VAL A 79 3.83 -15.31 3.19
N ALA A 80 5.01 -15.78 3.60
CA ALA A 80 5.67 -15.38 4.86
C ALA A 80 5.98 -13.88 4.96
N ASN A 81 6.12 -13.20 3.81
CA ASN A 81 6.42 -11.78 3.67
C ASN A 81 5.24 -10.99 3.05
N ALA A 82 4.06 -11.61 2.97
CA ALA A 82 2.87 -10.95 2.47
C ALA A 82 2.43 -9.83 3.43
N LEU A 83 1.85 -8.78 2.86
CA LEU A 83 1.20 -7.73 3.63
C LEU A 83 -0.10 -8.28 4.21
N ALA A 84 -0.12 -8.47 5.53
CA ALA A 84 -1.31 -8.91 6.24
C ALA A 84 -2.29 -7.74 6.38
N LEU A 85 -3.57 -8.00 6.13
CA LEU A 85 -4.64 -7.03 6.29
C LEU A 85 -5.37 -7.24 7.63
N GLY A 86 -5.95 -6.16 8.14
CA GLY A 86 -6.80 -6.11 9.33
C GLY A 86 -8.13 -6.85 9.14
N PRO A 87 -9.04 -6.73 10.12
CA PRO A 87 -10.44 -7.08 9.90
C PRO A 87 -10.98 -6.38 8.64
N LEU A 88 -11.80 -7.09 7.87
CA LEU A 88 -12.41 -6.52 6.68
C LEU A 88 -13.62 -5.67 7.06
N ASP A 89 -13.69 -4.46 6.51
CA ASP A 89 -14.92 -3.67 6.42
C ASP A 89 -15.52 -3.91 5.03
N ILE A 90 -16.73 -4.46 4.98
CA ILE A 90 -17.41 -4.81 3.73
C ILE A 90 -18.73 -4.06 3.67
N ARG A 91 -18.90 -3.23 2.65
CA ARG A 91 -20.08 -2.38 2.46
C ARG A 91 -20.64 -2.57 1.06
N ARG A 92 -21.97 -2.63 0.95
CA ARG A 92 -22.66 -2.54 -0.34
C ARG A 92 -22.71 -1.09 -0.81
N LEU A 93 -22.41 -0.86 -2.08
CA LEU A 93 -22.54 0.41 -2.77
C LEU A 93 -23.46 0.21 -3.98
N GLY A 94 -24.77 0.31 -3.76
CA GLY A 94 -25.75 -0.17 -4.74
C GLY A 94 -25.62 -1.67 -4.95
N ASP A 95 -25.33 -2.08 -6.18
CA ASP A 95 -25.10 -3.48 -6.56
C ASP A 95 -23.63 -3.93 -6.40
N ASP A 96 -22.72 -2.98 -6.15
CA ASP A 96 -21.30 -3.24 -5.98
C ASP A 96 -20.94 -3.51 -4.51
N LEU A 97 -19.75 -4.07 -4.28
CA LEU A 97 -19.14 -4.23 -2.96
C LEU A 97 -17.88 -3.39 -2.84
N LEU A 98 -17.75 -2.69 -1.73
CA LEU A 98 -16.51 -2.10 -1.24
C LEU A 98 -15.96 -3.01 -0.14
N VAL A 99 -14.77 -3.55 -0.34
CA VAL A 99 -14.02 -4.33 0.65
C VAL A 99 -12.79 -3.53 1.05
N GLN A 100 -12.69 -3.15 2.32
CA GLN A 100 -11.60 -2.35 2.86
C GLN A 100 -10.92 -3.04 4.04
N ALA A 101 -9.63 -2.74 4.21
CA ALA A 101 -8.89 -3.16 5.38
C ALA A 101 -7.64 -2.30 5.59
N ASP A 102 -7.29 -2.09 6.86
CA ASP A 102 -6.00 -1.51 7.23
C ASP A 102 -4.87 -2.54 7.08
N VAL A 103 -3.68 -2.06 6.74
CA VAL A 103 -2.47 -2.88 6.69
C VAL A 103 -1.97 -3.14 8.11
N ARG A 104 -1.80 -4.41 8.48
CA ARG A 104 -1.21 -4.78 9.77
C ARG A 104 0.28 -4.51 9.74
N ARG A 105 0.71 -3.50 10.50
CA ARG A 105 2.13 -3.29 10.78
C ARG A 105 2.59 -4.28 11.85
N LYS A 106 3.65 -5.04 11.58
CA LYS A 106 4.34 -5.78 12.65
C LYS A 106 4.94 -4.73 13.59
N VAL A 107 4.48 -4.71 14.85
CA VAL A 107 5.13 -3.90 15.90
C VAL A 107 6.57 -4.40 16.01
N GLN A 108 7.53 -3.56 15.63
CA GLN A 108 8.92 -3.85 15.95
C GLN A 108 9.02 -3.84 17.47
N ALA A 109 9.34 -5.00 18.06
CA ALA A 109 9.73 -5.04 19.46
C ALA A 109 10.88 -4.04 19.63
N THR A 110 10.64 -2.97 20.37
CA THR A 110 11.69 -2.06 20.84
C THR A 110 12.78 -2.93 21.45
N ARG A 111 13.99 -2.90 20.86
CA ARG A 111 15.17 -3.55 21.43
C ARG A 111 15.41 -2.94 22.80
N GLY A 112 14.90 -3.60 23.83
CA GLY A 112 15.07 -3.22 25.22
C GLY A 112 16.54 -3.27 25.61
N SER A 113 17.01 -2.14 26.09
CA SER A 113 18.28 -1.84 26.76
C SER A 113 19.04 -3.03 27.35
N SER A 114 20.33 -3.11 27.02
CA SER A 114 21.35 -3.84 27.77
C SER A 114 21.36 -3.39 29.23
N ARG A 115 20.86 -4.23 30.14
CA ARG A 115 21.01 -4.06 31.59
C ARG A 115 22.47 -4.32 31.97
N PRO A 116 23.20 -3.41 32.65
CA PRO A 116 24.58 -3.67 33.01
C PRO A 116 24.63 -4.76 34.09
N LYS A 117 25.49 -5.77 33.89
CA LYS A 117 25.83 -6.76 34.91
C LYS A 117 26.50 -6.03 36.08
N ARG A 118 25.81 -5.89 37.21
CA ARG A 118 26.45 -5.54 38.48
C ARG A 118 27.49 -6.62 38.80
N ARG A 119 28.76 -6.23 38.87
CA ARG A 119 29.81 -7.04 39.49
C ARG A 119 29.50 -7.12 40.99
N ALA A 120 29.38 -8.33 41.51
CA ALA A 120 29.45 -8.58 42.95
C ALA A 120 30.93 -8.48 43.36
N ALA A 121 31.18 -7.73 44.43
CA ALA A 121 32.38 -7.80 45.24
C ALA A 121 32.17 -8.87 46.32
#